data_AF-A0A7J9ET23-F1
#
_entry.id   AF-A0A7J9ET23-F1
#
_cell.length_a   1.000
_cell.length_b   1.000
_cell.length_c   1.000
_cell.angle_alpha   90.00
_cell.angle_beta   90.00
_cell.angle_gamma   90.00
#
_symmetry.space_group_name_H-M   'P 1'
#
loop_
_entity.id
_entity.type
_entity.pdbx_description
1 polymer ?
#
loop_
_entity_poly.entity_id
_entity_poly.type
_entity_poly.pdbx_seq_one_letter_code
_entity_poly.pdbx_strand_id
1 'polypeptide(L)'
;MDVDNQIAKLMVELSRSQDYEIGDGTTGVVVMAGALLEQAERLLERGIHPIRIAEGYEMASRIAVEHLERIAQNVNRCKRALAEISVKAVLSVADLERKDVNLDLIKVEGKVGGKLEDTELIYGITVDKDMSHPQMPKQIEDAKIAILTCPFEPPKPKTKHKVDIDTVEKFQTLRQQEQKYFDDMVQKCKDVGATLVICQWGFDDEANHLLMHQNLPAVRWVGGGRIVPRFQELTPEKLGRIVFICV
;
A
#
# COMPACT_ATOMS: atom_id res chain seq x y z
N MET A 1 23.16 -7.63 -2.25
CA MET A 1 24.48 -8.27 -2.06
C MET A 1 24.41 -9.58 -2.80
N ASP A 2 25.18 -9.75 -3.87
CA ASP A 2 25.26 -11.04 -4.52
C ASP A 2 26.18 -11.92 -3.68
N VAL A 3 25.69 -13.09 -3.30
CA VAL A 3 26.37 -14.00 -2.38
C VAL A 3 26.43 -15.36 -3.04
N ASP A 4 27.63 -15.81 -3.40
CA ASP A 4 27.80 -17.09 -4.12
C ASP A 4 27.76 -18.31 -3.18
N ASN A 5 28.22 -18.15 -1.94
CA ASN A 5 28.26 -19.24 -0.96
C ASN A 5 26.85 -19.61 -0.48
N GLN A 6 26.50 -20.90 -0.58
CA GLN A 6 25.20 -21.43 -0.20
C GLN A 6 24.87 -21.22 1.30
N ILE A 7 25.87 -21.29 2.18
CA ILE A 7 25.71 -21.02 3.63
C ILE A 7 25.35 -19.54 3.84
N ALA A 8 26.00 -18.66 3.10
CA ALA A 8 25.74 -17.24 3.22
C ALA A 8 24.39 -16.85 2.59
N LYS A 9 23.91 -17.54 1.55
CA LYS A 9 22.53 -17.43 1.06
C LYS A 9 21.51 -17.83 2.13
N LEU A 10 21.75 -18.94 2.84
CA LEU A 10 20.89 -19.39 3.93
C LEU A 10 20.85 -18.36 5.09
N MET A 11 21.97 -17.72 5.40
CA MET A 11 22.03 -16.63 6.39
C MET A 11 21.23 -15.40 5.95
N VAL A 12 21.24 -15.06 4.66
CA VAL A 12 20.39 -13.98 4.12
C VAL A 12 18.90 -14.35 4.20
N GLU A 13 18.54 -15.59 3.90
CA GLU A 13 17.16 -16.09 4.02
C GLU A 13 16.65 -16.07 5.47
N LEU A 14 17.49 -16.47 6.43
CA LEU A 14 17.20 -16.37 7.86
C LEU A 14 16.96 -14.91 8.27
N SER A 15 17.83 -14.00 7.86
CA SER A 15 17.67 -12.57 8.15
C SER A 15 16.40 -11.99 7.53
N ARG A 16 16.01 -12.43 6.33
CA ARG A 16 14.76 -12.00 5.69
C ARG A 16 13.52 -12.54 6.41
N SER A 17 13.59 -13.78 6.90
CA SER A 17 12.49 -14.39 7.66
C SER A 17 12.27 -13.65 8.98
N GLN A 18 13.36 -13.27 9.65
CA GLN A 18 13.32 -12.44 10.86
C GLN A 18 12.71 -11.05 10.59
N ASP A 19 13.09 -10.43 9.48
CA ASP A 19 12.55 -9.13 9.07
C ASP A 19 11.05 -9.20 8.76
N TYR A 20 10.60 -10.29 8.15
CA TYR A 20 9.19 -10.48 7.79
C TYR A 20 8.29 -10.73 9.03
N GLU A 21 8.75 -11.58 9.96
CA GLU A 21 7.95 -11.97 11.13
C GLU A 21 8.02 -10.96 12.27
N ILE A 22 9.20 -10.38 12.52
CA ILE A 22 9.46 -9.54 13.70
C ILE A 22 9.79 -8.10 13.31
N GLY A 23 10.45 -7.87 12.16
CA GLY A 23 10.79 -6.53 11.66
C GLY A 23 11.98 -5.86 12.34
N ASP A 24 12.66 -6.55 13.26
CA ASP A 24 13.89 -6.09 13.90
C ASP A 24 14.82 -7.27 14.23
N GLY A 25 16.09 -6.97 14.55
CA GLY A 25 17.07 -7.96 14.98
C GLY A 25 17.74 -8.72 13.82
N THR A 26 17.53 -8.30 12.57
CA THR A 26 18.13 -8.90 11.36
C THR A 26 19.64 -9.05 11.48
N THR A 27 20.32 -8.01 11.95
CA THR A 27 21.78 -8.03 12.18
C THR A 27 22.16 -8.93 13.36
N GLY A 28 21.36 -8.91 14.43
CA GLY A 28 21.61 -9.70 15.64
C GLY A 28 21.59 -11.20 15.36
N VAL A 29 20.63 -11.68 14.56
CA VAL A 29 20.52 -13.09 14.18
C VAL A 29 21.78 -13.56 13.42
N VAL A 30 22.27 -12.77 12.47
CA VAL A 30 23.45 -13.10 11.67
C VAL A 30 24.71 -13.15 12.54
N VAL A 31 24.90 -12.15 13.41
CA VAL A 31 26.05 -12.08 14.32
C VAL A 31 26.03 -13.23 15.33
N MET A 32 24.86 -13.55 15.88
CA MET A 32 24.69 -14.63 16.84
C MET A 32 24.97 -15.99 16.21
N ALA A 33 24.45 -16.25 15.02
CA ALA A 33 24.75 -17.48 14.28
C ALA A 33 26.24 -17.61 13.94
N GLY A 34 26.90 -16.51 13.54
CA GLY A 34 28.35 -16.48 13.33
C GLY A 34 29.15 -16.84 14.59
N ALA A 35 28.79 -16.26 15.73
CA ALA A 35 29.44 -16.55 17.00
C ALA A 35 29.24 -18.02 17.45
N LEU A 36 28.04 -18.57 17.25
CA LEU A 36 27.75 -19.98 17.57
C LEU A 36 28.54 -20.95 16.69
N LEU A 37 28.74 -20.62 15.41
CA LEU A 37 29.56 -21.41 14.49
C LEU A 37 31.04 -21.39 14.87
N GLU A 38 31.57 -20.23 15.26
CA GLU A 38 32.96 -20.12 15.74
C GLU A 38 33.18 -20.97 17.01
N GLN A 39 32.22 -20.99 17.93
CA GLN A 39 32.31 -21.87 19.11
C GLN A 39 32.14 -23.34 18.75
N ALA A 40 31.29 -23.67 17.76
CA ALA A 40 31.12 -25.03 17.29
C ALA A 40 32.41 -25.57 16.68
N GLU A 41 33.16 -24.77 15.92
CA GLU A 41 34.47 -25.14 15.36
C GLU A 41 35.44 -25.60 16.46
N ARG A 42 35.56 -24.85 17.56
CA ARG A 42 36.40 -25.22 18.71
C ARG A 42 35.98 -26.53 19.39
N LEU A 43 34.68 -26.85 19.37
CA LEU A 43 34.16 -28.11 19.92
C LEU A 43 34.40 -29.30 18.98
N LEU A 44 34.35 -29.05 17.67
CA LEU A 44 34.72 -30.03 16.64
C LEU A 44 36.21 -30.37 16.71
N GLU A 45 37.09 -29.38 16.90
CA GLU A 45 38.53 -29.58 17.10
C GLU A 45 38.83 -30.46 18.33
N ARG A 46 37.96 -30.43 19.35
CA ARG A 46 38.05 -31.30 20.53
C ARG A 46 37.49 -32.71 20.31
N GLY A 47 37.04 -33.05 19.11
CA GLY A 47 36.52 -34.35 18.75
C GLY A 47 35.06 -34.61 19.15
N ILE A 48 34.29 -33.56 19.46
CA ILE A 48 32.86 -33.70 19.78
C ILE A 48 32.07 -33.86 18.46
N HIS A 49 31.17 -34.84 18.42
CA HIS A 49 30.37 -35.11 17.23
C HIS A 49 29.40 -33.93 16.91
N PRO A 50 29.28 -33.46 15.65
CA PRO A 50 28.44 -32.32 15.27
C PRO A 50 26.98 -32.43 15.74
N ILE A 51 26.39 -33.62 15.66
CA ILE A 51 25.01 -33.87 16.10
C ILE A 51 24.83 -33.55 17.59
N ARG A 52 25.79 -33.90 18.45
CA ARG A 52 25.72 -33.60 19.88
C ARG A 52 25.80 -32.10 20.16
N ILE A 53 26.54 -31.35 19.35
CA ILE A 53 26.64 -29.89 19.45
C ILE A 53 25.30 -29.26 19.06
N ALA A 54 24.70 -29.72 17.96
CA ALA A 54 23.39 -29.24 17.51
C ALA A 54 22.28 -29.52 18.55
N GLU A 55 22.22 -30.74 19.09
CA GLU A 55 21.30 -31.08 20.18
C GLU A 55 21.52 -30.21 21.42
N GLY A 56 22.78 -29.95 21.78
CA GLY A 56 23.13 -29.07 22.90
C GLY A 56 22.67 -27.62 22.70
N TYR A 57 22.83 -27.08 21.49
CA TYR A 57 22.35 -25.74 21.14
C TYR A 57 20.83 -25.63 21.17
N GLU A 58 20.11 -26.66 20.71
CA GLU A 58 18.65 -26.73 20.79
C GLU A 58 18.16 -26.71 22.25
N MET A 59 18.81 -27.48 23.15
CA MET A 59 18.49 -27.46 24.58
C MET A 59 18.81 -26.12 25.22
N ALA A 60 19.97 -25.52 24.89
CA ALA A 60 20.37 -24.23 25.43
C ALA A 60 19.42 -23.10 24.98
N SER A 61 18.95 -23.14 23.73
CA SER A 61 17.97 -22.19 23.19
C SER A 61 16.68 -22.18 24.02
N ARG A 62 16.15 -23.36 24.38
CA ARG A 62 14.94 -23.46 25.22
C ARG A 62 15.13 -22.82 26.59
N ILE A 63 16.24 -23.12 27.25
CA ILE A 63 16.56 -22.55 28.57
C ILE A 63 16.73 -21.02 28.47
N ALA A 64 17.35 -20.54 27.39
CA ALA A 64 17.51 -19.10 27.15
C ALA A 64 16.16 -18.40 26.98
N VAL A 65 15.23 -19.00 26.23
CA VAL A 65 13.87 -18.46 26.05
C VAL A 65 13.10 -18.41 27.38
N GLU A 66 13.12 -19.48 28.17
CA GLU A 66 12.50 -19.49 29.51
C GLU A 66 13.10 -18.41 30.42
N HIS A 67 14.40 -18.15 30.30
CA HIS A 67 15.06 -17.11 31.08
C HIS A 67 14.67 -15.70 30.62
N LEU A 68 14.52 -15.48 29.30
CA LEU A 68 14.06 -14.21 28.74
C LEU A 68 12.64 -13.87 29.22
N GLU A 69 11.75 -14.85 29.31
CA GLU A 69 10.40 -14.65 29.86
C GLU A 69 10.42 -14.17 31.31
N ARG A 70 11.37 -14.63 32.12
CA ARG A 70 11.52 -14.18 33.52
C ARG A 70 12.09 -12.76 33.63
N ILE A 71 12.93 -12.36 32.70
CA ILE A 71 13.54 -11.03 32.66
C ILE A 71 12.57 -10.01 32.03
N ALA A 72 11.61 -10.48 31.22
CA ALA A 72 10.67 -9.62 30.52
C ALA A 72 9.97 -8.65 31.47
N GLN A 73 10.23 -7.36 31.28
CA GLN A 73 9.56 -6.27 31.97
C GLN A 73 8.65 -5.54 30.99
N ASN A 74 7.41 -5.28 31.40
CA ASN A 74 6.49 -4.45 30.64
C ASN A 74 6.91 -2.97 30.79
N VAL A 75 7.69 -2.48 29.83
CA VAL A 75 8.09 -1.08 29.78
C VAL A 75 6.96 -0.27 29.16
N ASN A 76 6.31 0.54 30.00
CA ASN A 76 5.27 1.44 29.56
C ASN A 76 5.86 2.85 29.46
N ARG A 77 6.05 3.34 28.22
CA ARG A 77 6.43 4.72 27.80
C ARG A 77 7.92 4.94 27.49
N CYS A 78 8.22 4.98 26.19
CA CYS A 78 9.38 5.69 25.66
C CYS A 78 8.93 7.05 25.09
N LYS A 79 9.54 8.13 25.57
CA LYS A 79 9.33 9.50 25.06
C LYS A 79 10.23 9.73 23.85
N ARG A 80 9.73 9.41 22.66
CA ARG A 80 10.20 9.96 21.38
C ARG A 80 8.95 10.26 20.56
N ALA A 81 8.87 11.42 19.92
CA ALA A 81 7.70 11.81 19.12
C ALA A 81 7.34 10.73 18.08
N LEU A 82 8.36 10.11 17.46
CA LEU A 82 8.20 8.97 16.56
C LEU A 82 7.63 7.73 17.26
N ALA A 83 8.07 7.41 18.48
CA ALA A 83 7.54 6.26 19.22
C ALA A 83 6.06 6.47 19.58
N GLU A 84 5.67 7.70 19.92
CA GLU A 84 4.27 8.04 20.17
C GLU A 84 3.42 7.93 18.90
N ILE A 85 3.94 8.39 17.75
CA ILE A 85 3.29 8.23 16.44
C ILE A 85 3.11 6.74 16.10
N SER A 86 4.16 5.93 16.24
CA SER A 86 4.10 4.48 15.96
C SER A 86 3.10 3.77 16.86
N VAL A 87 3.09 4.06 18.17
CA VAL A 87 2.13 3.46 19.11
C VAL A 87 0.71 3.88 18.76
N LYS A 88 0.46 5.14 18.42
CA LYS A 88 -0.86 5.62 18.00
C LYS A 88 -1.32 4.96 16.69
N ALA A 89 -0.42 4.80 15.71
CA ALA A 89 -0.74 4.15 14.44
C ALA A 89 -1.16 2.69 14.67
N VAL A 90 -0.37 1.94 15.45
CA VAL A 90 -0.65 0.54 15.79
C VAL A 90 -1.97 0.42 16.56
N LEU A 91 -2.20 1.24 17.58
CA LEU A 91 -3.45 1.22 18.35
C LEU A 91 -4.71 1.55 17.52
N SER A 92 -4.55 2.28 16.41
CA SER A 92 -5.69 2.63 15.53
C SER A 92 -6.14 1.45 14.66
N VAL A 93 -5.25 0.50 14.41
CA VAL A 93 -5.47 -0.69 13.56
C VAL A 93 -5.61 -1.97 14.39
N ALA A 94 -5.11 -1.97 15.62
CA ALA A 94 -5.10 -3.12 16.50
C ALA A 94 -6.51 -3.64 16.80
N ASP A 95 -6.69 -4.95 16.61
CA ASP A 95 -7.89 -5.66 17.07
C ASP A 95 -7.68 -6.07 18.53
N LEU A 96 -8.38 -5.39 19.44
CA LEU A 96 -8.28 -5.62 20.87
C LEU A 96 -8.82 -6.99 21.30
N GLU A 97 -9.69 -7.63 20.52
CA GLU A 97 -10.25 -8.94 20.83
C GLU A 97 -9.26 -10.05 20.50
N ARG A 98 -8.61 -9.96 19.34
CA ARG A 98 -7.62 -10.95 18.88
C ARG A 98 -6.21 -10.70 19.40
N LYS A 99 -5.95 -9.51 19.96
CA LYS A 99 -4.61 -9.03 20.33
C LYS A 99 -3.61 -9.16 19.17
N ASP A 100 -4.11 -8.91 17.97
CA ASP A 100 -3.35 -9.03 16.74
C ASP A 100 -3.42 -7.71 15.97
N VAL A 101 -2.37 -7.43 15.20
CA VAL A 101 -2.21 -6.19 14.46
C VAL A 101 -1.82 -6.53 13.04
N ASN A 102 -2.68 -6.18 12.08
CA ASN A 102 -2.31 -6.28 10.68
C ASN A 102 -1.48 -5.05 10.25
N LEU A 103 -0.17 -5.25 10.09
CA LEU A 103 0.75 -4.19 9.68
C LEU A 103 0.53 -3.72 8.23
N ASP A 104 -0.10 -4.52 7.37
CA ASP A 104 -0.38 -4.15 5.97
C ASP A 104 -1.34 -2.96 5.83
N LEU A 105 -2.14 -2.69 6.87
CA LEU A 105 -3.06 -1.55 6.90
C LEU A 105 -2.36 -0.23 7.24
N ILE A 106 -1.11 -0.27 7.71
CA ILE A 106 -0.32 0.91 8.05
C ILE A 106 0.67 1.16 6.91
N LYS A 107 0.45 2.24 6.16
CA LYS A 107 1.37 2.64 5.09
C LYS A 107 2.30 3.76 5.58
N VAL A 108 3.61 3.53 5.50
CA VAL A 108 4.62 4.55 5.76
C VAL A 108 5.00 5.21 4.44
N GLU A 109 4.61 6.47 4.24
CA GLU A 109 4.93 7.24 3.04
C GLU A 109 6.01 8.29 3.37
N GLY A 110 7.17 8.19 2.70
CA GLY A 110 8.27 9.14 2.88
C GLY A 110 8.30 10.19 1.77
N LYS A 111 8.11 11.47 2.13
CA LYS A 111 8.30 12.61 1.22
C LYS A 111 9.63 13.29 1.47
N VAL A 112 10.41 13.49 0.40
CA VAL A 112 11.68 14.24 0.47
C VAL A 112 11.42 15.74 0.55
N GLY A 113 12.26 16.46 1.30
CA GLY A 113 12.23 17.93 1.37
C GLY A 113 11.90 18.53 2.74
N GLY A 114 11.52 17.72 3.73
CA GLY A 114 11.26 18.16 5.12
C GLY A 114 12.35 17.77 6.13
N LYS A 115 12.14 18.11 7.40
CA LYS A 115 12.91 17.61 8.54
C LYS A 115 12.24 16.36 9.12
N LEU A 116 13.00 15.55 9.86
CA LEU A 116 12.46 14.39 10.60
C LEU A 116 11.39 14.80 11.63
N GLU A 117 11.44 16.04 12.11
CA GLU A 117 10.48 16.60 13.06
C GLU A 117 9.10 16.89 12.43
N ASP A 118 9.03 17.03 11.11
CA ASP A 118 7.79 17.28 10.37
C ASP A 118 6.97 16.00 10.13
N THR A 119 7.35 14.89 10.79
CA THR A 119 6.64 13.61 10.67
C THR A 119 5.35 13.66 11.47
N GLU A 120 4.22 13.47 10.80
CA GLU A 120 2.89 13.44 11.41
C GLU A 120 2.15 12.13 11.12
N LEU A 121 1.26 11.74 12.03
CA LEU A 121 0.37 10.61 11.84
C LEU A 121 -0.88 11.06 11.09
N ILE A 122 -1.13 10.50 9.91
CA ILE A 122 -2.33 10.76 9.13
C ILE A 122 -3.34 9.64 9.40
N TYR A 123 -4.50 9.99 9.95
CA TYR A 123 -5.63 9.09 10.12
C TYR A 123 -6.39 8.94 8.79
N GLY A 124 -5.84 8.14 7.88
CA GLY A 124 -6.40 7.94 6.55
C GLY A 124 -5.41 7.30 5.60
N ILE A 125 -5.62 7.53 4.31
CA ILE A 125 -4.73 7.05 3.25
C ILE A 125 -4.07 8.27 2.60
N THR A 126 -2.75 8.24 2.50
CA THR A 126 -1.99 9.23 1.72
C THR A 126 -1.67 8.63 0.36
N VAL A 127 -2.01 9.37 -0.69
CA VAL A 127 -1.72 9.00 -2.07
C VAL A 127 -0.91 10.11 -2.70
N ASP A 128 0.31 9.79 -3.15
CA ASP A 128 1.16 10.72 -3.87
C ASP A 128 0.72 10.86 -5.34
N LYS A 129 -0.40 11.55 -5.56
CA LYS A 129 -0.92 11.86 -6.90
C LYS A 129 -1.56 13.23 -6.94
N ASP A 130 -1.20 13.99 -7.98
CA ASP A 130 -1.86 15.24 -8.30
C ASP A 130 -3.27 15.01 -8.87
N MET A 131 -4.12 16.02 -8.71
CA MET A 131 -5.40 16.11 -9.42
C MET A 131 -5.19 16.12 -10.92
N SER A 132 -6.18 15.63 -11.67
CA SER A 132 -6.03 15.47 -13.11
C SER A 132 -5.86 16.77 -13.88
N HIS A 133 -6.46 17.86 -13.40
CA HIS A 133 -6.37 19.17 -14.01
C HIS A 133 -5.97 20.24 -12.99
N PRO A 134 -5.08 21.20 -13.32
CA PRO A 134 -4.59 22.21 -12.37
C PRO A 134 -5.66 23.14 -11.80
N GLN A 135 -6.77 23.33 -12.52
CA GLN A 135 -7.90 24.16 -12.09
C GLN A 135 -8.91 23.42 -11.19
N MET A 136 -8.70 22.12 -10.92
CA MET A 136 -9.51 21.39 -9.96
C MET A 136 -9.23 21.86 -8.52
N PRO A 137 -10.22 21.81 -7.62
CA PRO A 137 -10.03 22.17 -6.22
C PRO A 137 -9.01 21.21 -5.58
N LYS A 138 -8.00 21.77 -4.93
CA LYS A 138 -6.97 21.00 -4.19
C LYS A 138 -7.46 20.47 -2.85
N GLN A 139 -8.51 21.08 -2.31
CA GLN A 139 -9.11 20.73 -1.04
C GLN A 139 -10.59 20.44 -1.25
N ILE A 140 -11.03 19.27 -0.78
CA ILE A 140 -12.42 18.85 -0.83
C ILE A 140 -12.80 18.35 0.56
N GLU A 141 -13.81 18.98 1.16
CA GLU A 141 -14.41 18.59 2.44
C GLU A 141 -15.61 17.67 2.19
N ASP A 142 -15.82 16.69 3.10
CA ASP A 142 -16.95 15.75 3.06
C ASP A 142 -17.18 15.07 1.69
N ALA A 143 -16.09 14.57 1.11
CA ALA A 143 -16.12 13.94 -0.20
C ALA A 143 -16.69 12.52 -0.16
N LYS A 144 -17.65 12.26 -1.06
CA LYS A 144 -18.03 10.89 -1.44
C LYS A 144 -17.17 10.42 -2.60
N ILE A 145 -16.41 9.36 -2.38
CA ILE A 145 -15.42 8.86 -3.33
C ILE A 145 -15.93 7.64 -4.07
N ALA A 146 -15.86 7.67 -5.39
CA ALA A 146 -16.02 6.49 -6.24
C ALA A 146 -14.65 5.97 -6.68
N ILE A 147 -14.33 4.73 -6.33
CA ILE A 147 -13.11 4.05 -6.76
C ILE A 147 -13.45 3.15 -7.95
N LEU A 148 -12.90 3.49 -9.12
CA LEU A 148 -13.22 2.89 -10.40
C LEU A 148 -11.99 2.15 -10.98
N THR A 149 -12.20 0.90 -11.40
CA THR A 149 -11.25 0.18 -12.29
C THR A 149 -11.62 0.26 -13.76
N CYS A 150 -12.74 0.86 -14.10
CA CYS A 150 -13.08 1.06 -15.50
C CYS A 150 -12.33 2.28 -16.06
N PRO A 151 -11.70 2.17 -17.24
CA PRO A 151 -11.14 3.33 -17.91
C PRO A 151 -12.26 4.26 -18.38
N PHE A 152 -12.02 5.57 -18.31
CA PHE A 152 -12.82 6.56 -19.03
C PHE A 152 -12.33 6.61 -20.48
N GLU A 153 -12.66 5.57 -21.24
CA GLU A 153 -12.38 5.49 -22.66
C GLU A 153 -13.61 4.92 -23.39
N PRO A 154 -13.86 5.34 -24.65
CA PRO A 154 -14.82 4.64 -25.47
C PRO A 154 -14.39 3.19 -25.65
N PRO A 155 -15.32 2.21 -25.55
CA PRO A 155 -14.99 0.80 -25.62
C PRO A 155 -14.41 0.48 -26.98
N LYS A 156 -13.11 0.16 -27.00
CA LYS A 156 -12.44 -0.31 -28.22
C LYS A 156 -13.00 -1.70 -28.55
N PRO A 157 -13.60 -1.90 -29.73
CA PRO A 157 -14.09 -3.22 -30.08
C PRO A 157 -12.91 -4.20 -30.13
N LYS A 158 -13.11 -5.40 -29.58
CA LYS A 158 -12.05 -6.43 -29.50
C LYS A 158 -11.64 -6.96 -30.88
N THR A 159 -12.54 -6.89 -31.84
CA THR A 159 -12.36 -7.25 -33.24
C THR A 159 -11.78 -6.09 -34.02
N LYS A 160 -10.89 -6.39 -34.98
CA LYS A 160 -10.33 -5.39 -35.92
C LYS A 160 -11.44 -4.86 -36.83
N HIS A 161 -12.15 -3.84 -36.38
CA HIS A 161 -13.05 -3.06 -37.22
C HIS A 161 -12.30 -1.86 -37.78
N LYS A 162 -12.42 -1.65 -39.09
CA LYS A 162 -12.03 -0.40 -39.72
C LYS A 162 -13.27 0.49 -39.75
N VAL A 163 -13.13 1.70 -39.23
CA VAL A 163 -14.17 2.73 -39.32
C VAL A 163 -13.79 3.60 -40.50
N ASP A 164 -14.49 3.43 -41.62
CA ASP A 164 -14.28 4.25 -42.82
C ASP A 164 -15.20 5.48 -42.74
N ILE A 165 -14.59 6.67 -42.75
CA ILE A 165 -15.30 7.95 -42.62
C ILE A 165 -15.24 8.69 -43.96
N ASP A 166 -16.29 8.57 -44.77
CA ASP A 166 -16.32 9.16 -46.13
C ASP A 166 -16.78 10.62 -46.16
N THR A 167 -17.50 11.09 -45.15
CA THR A 167 -18.20 12.38 -45.15
C THR A 167 -17.93 13.14 -43.86
N VAL A 168 -17.77 14.47 -43.97
CA VAL A 168 -17.56 15.37 -42.82
C VAL A 168 -18.71 15.28 -41.80
N GLU A 169 -19.94 15.09 -42.27
CA GLU A 169 -21.12 14.90 -41.40
C GLU A 169 -21.00 13.64 -40.53
N LYS A 170 -20.54 12.51 -41.11
CA LYS A 170 -20.30 11.27 -40.36
C LYS A 170 -19.23 11.47 -39.28
N PHE A 171 -18.18 12.23 -39.59
CA PHE A 171 -17.13 12.57 -38.61
C PHE A 171 -17.67 13.39 -37.43
N GLN A 172 -18.48 14.41 -37.71
CA GLN A 172 -19.12 15.22 -36.65
C GLN A 172 -20.08 14.39 -35.80
N THR A 173 -20.83 13.49 -36.41
CA THR A 173 -21.76 12.61 -35.69
C THR A 173 -21.02 11.65 -34.76
N LEU A 174 -19.90 11.07 -35.23
CA LEU A 174 -19.04 10.21 -34.42
C LEU A 174 -18.47 10.97 -33.22
N ARG A 175 -17.96 12.19 -33.44
CA ARG A 175 -17.45 13.03 -32.35
C ARG A 175 -18.53 13.38 -31.31
N GLN A 176 -19.74 13.68 -31.77
CA GLN A 176 -20.88 13.93 -30.86
C GLN A 176 -21.27 12.67 -30.09
N GLN A 177 -21.20 11.48 -30.70
CA GLN A 177 -21.48 10.22 -30.02
C GLN A 177 -20.43 9.89 -28.95
N GLU A 178 -19.14 10.10 -29.27
CA GLU A 178 -18.05 9.94 -28.29
C GLU A 178 -18.24 10.88 -27.10
N GLN A 179 -18.54 12.16 -27.36
CA GLN A 179 -18.78 13.13 -26.29
C GLN A 179 -20.00 12.76 -25.44
N LYS A 180 -21.11 12.36 -26.07
CA LYS A 180 -22.31 11.87 -25.35
C LYS A 180 -22.00 10.66 -24.48
N TYR A 181 -21.18 9.74 -24.97
CA TYR A 181 -20.81 8.55 -24.21
C TYR A 181 -20.04 8.91 -22.94
N PHE A 182 -19.15 9.90 -23.02
CA PHE A 182 -18.47 10.45 -21.84
C PHE A 182 -19.42 11.18 -20.90
N ASP A 183 -20.29 12.04 -21.44
CA ASP A 183 -21.29 12.76 -20.63
C ASP A 183 -22.19 11.78 -19.87
N ASP A 184 -22.64 10.70 -20.50
CA ASP A 184 -23.43 9.64 -19.87
C ASP A 184 -22.67 8.93 -18.73
N MET A 185 -21.36 8.72 -18.87
CA MET A 185 -20.52 8.14 -17.82
C MET A 185 -20.38 9.08 -16.61
N VAL A 186 -20.13 10.36 -16.88
CA VAL A 186 -20.01 11.39 -15.84
C VAL A 186 -21.34 11.60 -15.13
N GLN A 187 -22.44 11.62 -15.88
CA GLN A 187 -23.78 11.77 -15.31
C GLN A 187 -24.12 10.61 -14.37
N LYS A 188 -23.80 9.37 -14.74
CA LYS A 188 -23.96 8.21 -13.82
C LYS A 188 -23.17 8.38 -12.52
N CYS A 189 -21.96 8.94 -12.58
CA CYS A 189 -21.17 9.21 -11.37
C CYS A 189 -21.84 10.28 -10.49
N LYS A 190 -22.43 11.31 -11.11
CA LYS A 190 -23.18 12.36 -10.42
C LYS A 190 -24.51 11.89 -9.84
N ASP A 191 -25.24 11.04 -10.56
CA ASP A 191 -26.55 10.52 -10.14
C ASP A 191 -26.42 9.68 -8.86
N VAL A 192 -25.30 8.97 -8.70
CA VAL A 192 -24.96 8.23 -7.47
C VAL A 192 -24.50 9.18 -6.35
N GLY A 193 -24.17 10.43 -6.68
CA GLY A 193 -23.76 11.47 -5.74
C GLY A 193 -22.28 11.41 -5.37
N ALA A 194 -21.41 10.94 -6.26
CA ALA A 194 -19.97 10.98 -6.05
C ALA A 194 -19.43 12.42 -6.16
N THR A 195 -18.67 12.85 -5.17
CA THR A 195 -17.99 14.17 -5.12
C THR A 195 -16.58 14.11 -5.69
N LEU A 196 -15.93 12.93 -5.61
CA LEU A 196 -14.58 12.69 -6.13
C LEU A 196 -14.54 11.33 -6.83
N VAL A 197 -13.87 11.26 -7.97
CA VAL A 197 -13.61 9.99 -8.67
C VAL A 197 -12.13 9.65 -8.62
N ILE A 198 -11.84 8.41 -8.23
CA ILE A 198 -10.49 7.85 -8.22
C ILE A 198 -10.45 6.70 -9.21
N CYS A 199 -9.60 6.82 -10.22
CA CYS A 199 -9.42 5.81 -11.24
C CYS A 199 -8.09 5.08 -11.07
N GLN A 200 -8.14 3.76 -11.17
CA GLN A 200 -6.91 2.95 -11.23
C GLN A 200 -6.17 3.13 -12.55
N TRP A 201 -6.91 3.29 -13.65
CA TRP A 201 -6.34 3.57 -14.96
C TRP A 201 -6.25 5.07 -15.21
N GLY A 202 -5.41 5.44 -16.18
CA GLY A 202 -5.42 6.78 -16.75
C GLY A 202 -6.71 7.07 -17.52
N PHE A 203 -6.91 8.35 -17.81
CA PHE A 203 -7.94 8.86 -18.71
C PHE A 203 -7.28 9.84 -19.69
N ASP A 204 -7.88 10.01 -20.86
CA ASP A 204 -7.41 10.94 -21.90
C ASP A 204 -7.61 12.42 -21.50
N ASP A 205 -6.88 13.32 -22.13
CA ASP A 205 -6.95 14.76 -21.84
C ASP A 205 -8.33 15.37 -22.16
N GLU A 206 -9.02 14.86 -23.19
CA GLU A 206 -10.40 15.28 -23.49
C GLU A 206 -11.36 14.92 -22.35
N ALA A 207 -11.18 13.75 -21.73
CA ALA A 207 -11.98 13.34 -20.58
C ALA A 207 -11.73 14.25 -19.36
N ASN A 208 -10.50 14.72 -19.16
CA ASN A 208 -10.18 15.68 -18.09
C ASN A 208 -10.92 17.00 -18.22
N HIS A 209 -10.94 17.55 -19.44
CA HIS A 209 -11.67 18.79 -19.70
C HIS A 209 -13.18 18.62 -19.45
N LEU A 210 -13.76 17.50 -19.88
CA LEU A 210 -15.18 17.22 -19.66
C LEU A 210 -15.52 17.03 -18.16
N LEU A 211 -14.69 16.29 -17.43
CA LEU A 211 -14.82 16.10 -15.97
C LEU A 211 -14.75 17.44 -15.23
N MET A 212 -13.83 18.32 -15.63
CA MET A 212 -13.70 19.65 -15.07
C MET A 212 -14.94 20.51 -15.35
N HIS A 213 -15.43 20.57 -16.59
CA HIS A 213 -16.64 21.33 -16.95
C HIS A 213 -17.86 20.87 -16.15
N GLN A 214 -17.90 19.59 -15.81
CA GLN A 214 -18.94 18.99 -14.99
C GLN A 214 -18.71 19.14 -13.48
N ASN A 215 -17.68 19.87 -13.02
CA ASN A 215 -17.32 20.03 -11.60
C ASN A 215 -17.14 18.69 -10.86
N LEU A 216 -16.51 17.71 -11.51
CA LEU A 216 -16.22 16.40 -10.92
C LEU A 216 -14.69 16.21 -10.85
N PRO A 217 -14.06 16.47 -9.70
CA PRO A 217 -12.64 16.24 -9.51
C PRO A 217 -12.29 14.76 -9.71
N ALA A 218 -11.13 14.50 -10.32
CA ALA A 218 -10.66 13.15 -10.60
C ALA A 218 -9.17 12.98 -10.32
N VAL A 219 -8.79 11.81 -9.81
CA VAL A 219 -7.40 11.38 -9.64
C VAL A 219 -7.16 10.13 -10.48
N ARG A 220 -6.02 10.07 -11.16
CA ARG A 220 -5.59 8.95 -12.01
C ARG A 220 -4.50 8.12 -11.35
N TRP A 221 -4.37 6.87 -11.79
CA TRP A 221 -3.27 5.96 -11.41
C TRP A 221 -3.21 5.67 -9.91
N VAL A 222 -4.37 5.37 -9.31
CA VAL A 222 -4.46 5.06 -7.87
C VAL A 222 -4.91 3.61 -7.65
N GLY A 223 -4.21 2.89 -6.78
CA GLY A 223 -4.59 1.55 -6.35
C GLY A 223 -5.22 1.54 -4.96
N GLY A 224 -6.19 0.64 -4.74
CA GLY A 224 -6.73 0.32 -3.41
C GLY A 224 -8.24 0.54 -3.26
N GLY A 225 -8.88 -0.18 -2.32
CA GLY A 225 -10.28 0.00 -1.91
C GLY A 225 -11.28 -1.04 -2.44
N ARG A 226 -12.56 -0.87 -2.07
CA ARG A 226 -13.67 -1.62 -2.70
C ARG A 226 -13.90 -1.05 -4.10
N ILE A 227 -13.31 -1.74 -5.06
CA ILE A 227 -13.28 -1.32 -6.45
C ILE A 227 -14.61 -1.61 -7.13
N VAL A 228 -15.13 -0.63 -7.86
CA VAL A 228 -16.26 -0.83 -8.78
C VAL A 228 -15.71 -1.20 -10.16
N PRO A 229 -15.99 -2.42 -10.68
CA PRO A 229 -15.46 -2.87 -11.96
C PRO A 229 -16.17 -2.26 -13.17
N ARG A 230 -17.45 -1.89 -13.02
CA ARG A 230 -18.29 -1.38 -14.10
C ARG A 230 -19.14 -0.20 -13.63
N PHE A 231 -19.28 0.83 -14.47
CA PHE A 231 -20.15 1.99 -14.20
C PHE A 231 -21.61 1.61 -13.88
N GLN A 232 -22.12 0.50 -14.43
CA GLN A 232 -23.49 0.02 -14.18
C GLN A 232 -23.70 -0.52 -12.75
N GLU A 233 -22.62 -0.91 -12.08
CA GLU A 233 -22.67 -1.46 -10.72
C GLU A 233 -22.41 -0.39 -9.65
N LEU A 234 -22.28 0.88 -10.07
CA LEU A 234 -22.07 2.02 -9.20
C LEU A 234 -23.36 2.27 -8.42
N THR A 235 -23.29 2.09 -7.11
CA THR A 235 -24.42 2.26 -6.18
C THR A 235 -23.96 3.15 -5.01
N PRO A 236 -24.87 3.90 -4.37
CA PRO A 236 -24.49 4.81 -3.29
C PRO A 236 -23.81 4.10 -2.11
N GLU A 237 -24.13 2.83 -1.88
CA GLU A 237 -23.53 1.99 -0.82
C GLU A 237 -22.06 1.64 -1.07
N LYS A 238 -21.62 1.67 -2.34
CA LYS A 238 -20.23 1.39 -2.72
C LYS A 238 -19.35 2.64 -2.68
N LEU A 239 -19.92 3.81 -2.41
CA LEU A 239 -19.15 5.04 -2.26
C LEU A 239 -18.40 5.03 -0.91
N GLY A 240 -17.11 5.34 -0.97
CA GLY A 240 -16.35 5.67 0.23
C GLY A 240 -16.74 7.06 0.74
N ARG A 241 -16.72 7.26 2.05
CA ARG A 241 -16.90 8.58 2.66
C ARG A 241 -15.60 9.00 3.32
N ILE A 242 -15.08 10.16 2.94
CA ILE A 242 -13.88 10.74 3.56
C ILE A 242 -14.21 12.16 4.01
N VAL A 243 -13.73 12.50 5.21
CA VAL A 243 -13.99 13.81 5.85
C VAL A 243 -13.18 14.91 5.16
N PHE A 244 -11.95 14.62 4.76
CA PHE A 244 -11.05 15.61 4.19
C PHE A 244 -10.09 15.00 3.17
N ILE A 245 -9.92 15.66 2.03
CA ILE A 245 -8.93 15.30 1.02
C ILE A 245 -8.15 16.56 0.70
N CYS A 246 -6.83 16.47 0.83
CA CYS A 246 -5.89 17.48 0.40
C CYS A 246 -4.88 16.81 -0.53
N VAL A 247 -4.68 17.42 -1.70
CA VAL A 247 -3.64 17.03 -2.68
C VAL A 247 -2.57 18.10 -2.71
#